data_AF-A0A935Y6U3-F1
#
_entry.id   AF-A0A935Y6U3-F1
#
_cell.length_a   1.000
_cell.length_b   1.000
_cell.length_c   1.000
_cell.angle_alpha   90.00
_cell.angle_beta   90.00
_cell.angle_gamma   90.00
#
_symmetry.space_group_name_H-M   'P 1'
#
loop_
_entity.id
_entity.type
_entity.pdbx_description
1 polymer ?
#
loop_
_entity_poly.entity_id
_entity_poly.type
_entity_poly.pdbx_seq_one_letter_code
_entity_poly.pdbx_strand_id
1 'polypeptide(L)'
;MNSEAFLKNHYMSAVRSIAADQKPMWGLMDTQNMVEHMADAFRNANGKIVYTGILTQEERIPKMQEFIMSDKEFKENTKNLLLPDQPLPHRHGNLDDALAELNTEVNDFLQLFDRQPELIIRNPFFGDLDFEH
;
A
#
# COMPACT_ATOMS: atom_id res chain seq x y z
N MET A 1 18.50 -8.12 -1.36
CA MET A 1 17.29 -8.83 -0.89
C MET A 1 16.23 -8.56 -1.93
N ASN A 2 15.53 -9.57 -2.44
CA ASN A 2 14.43 -9.33 -3.39
C ASN A 2 13.17 -8.85 -2.63
N SER A 3 12.25 -8.22 -3.34
CA SER A 3 11.06 -7.56 -2.77
C SER A 3 10.19 -8.53 -1.96
N GLU A 4 10.03 -9.77 -2.43
CA GLU A 4 9.28 -10.81 -1.73
C GLU A 4 9.92 -11.19 -0.38
N ALA A 5 11.23 -11.44 -0.34
CA ALA A 5 11.90 -11.81 0.91
C ALA A 5 11.85 -10.66 1.93
N PHE A 6 11.92 -9.40 1.46
CA PHE A 6 11.74 -8.24 2.32
C PHE A 6 10.32 -8.21 2.89
N LEU A 7 9.29 -8.37 2.05
CA LEU A 7 7.89 -8.37 2.47
C LEU A 7 7.61 -9.48 3.49
N LYS A 8 8.09 -10.70 3.25
CA LYS A 8 7.88 -11.87 4.12
C LYS A 8 8.61 -11.76 5.46
N ASN A 9 9.84 -11.26 5.48
CA ASN A 9 10.72 -11.41 6.65
C ASN A 9 11.04 -10.12 7.40
N HIS A 10 10.91 -8.96 6.77
CA HIS A 10 11.44 -7.70 7.31
C HIS A 10 10.42 -6.57 7.38
N TYR A 11 9.46 -6.53 6.46
CA TYR A 11 8.52 -5.42 6.33
C TYR A 11 7.78 -5.10 7.62
N MET A 12 7.10 -6.07 8.22
CA MET A 12 6.33 -5.83 9.45
C MET A 12 7.22 -5.44 10.63
N SER A 13 8.45 -5.95 10.71
CA SER A 13 9.41 -5.52 11.73
C SER A 13 9.83 -4.07 11.54
N ALA A 14 10.04 -3.65 10.29
CA ALA A 14 10.39 -2.26 9.98
C ALA A 14 9.25 -1.32 10.34
N VAL A 15 8.01 -1.64 9.94
CA VAL A 15 6.83 -0.80 10.26
C VAL A 15 6.61 -0.71 11.78
N ARG A 16 6.73 -1.83 12.52
CA ARG A 16 6.60 -1.84 13.99
C ARG A 16 7.67 -1.04 14.73
N SER A 17 8.80 -0.74 14.08
CA SER A 17 9.87 0.06 14.69
C SER A 17 9.61 1.57 14.66
N ILE A 18 8.58 2.02 13.94
CA ILE A 18 8.20 3.42 13.84
C ILE A 18 7.53 3.85 15.16
N ALA A 19 8.00 4.97 15.73
CA ALA A 19 7.42 5.50 16.96
C ALA A 19 5.96 5.95 16.74
N ALA A 20 5.09 5.69 17.71
CA ALA A 20 3.68 6.05 17.63
C ALA A 20 3.48 7.57 17.51
N ASP A 21 4.35 8.37 18.11
CA ASP A 21 4.37 9.83 18.06
C ASP A 21 5.35 10.41 17.04
N GLN A 22 5.85 9.58 16.12
CA GLN A 22 6.71 10.02 15.02
C GLN A 22 6.00 11.12 14.23
N LYS A 23 6.61 12.31 14.19
CA LYS A 23 6.09 13.41 13.38
C LYS A 23 6.31 13.12 11.90
N PRO A 24 5.32 13.36 11.03
CA PRO A 24 5.49 13.22 9.60
C PRO A 24 6.57 14.20 9.12
N MET A 25 7.48 13.73 8.27
CA MET A 25 8.47 14.59 7.61
C MET A 25 7.81 15.44 6.51
N TRP A 26 6.80 14.87 5.86
CA TRP A 26 5.94 15.48 4.86
C TRP A 26 4.57 14.78 4.89
N GLY A 27 3.56 15.37 4.23
CA GLY A 27 2.18 14.91 4.35
C GLY A 27 1.55 15.24 5.71
N LEU A 28 0.32 14.78 5.91
CA LEU A 28 -0.51 15.13 7.08
C LEU A 28 -0.87 13.94 7.98
N MET A 29 -0.68 12.71 7.49
CA MET A 29 -1.00 11.51 8.24
C MET A 29 0.01 11.27 9.37
N ASP A 30 -0.49 10.96 10.56
CA ASP A 30 0.36 10.44 11.64
C ASP A 30 0.70 8.96 11.41
N THR A 31 1.46 8.37 12.35
CA THR A 31 1.89 6.97 12.26
C THR A 31 0.72 6.01 12.09
N GLN A 32 -0.36 6.18 12.87
CA GLN A 32 -1.50 5.26 12.79
C GLN A 32 -2.28 5.45 11.48
N ASN A 33 -2.49 6.69 11.03
CA ASN A 33 -3.10 6.95 9.73
C ASN A 33 -2.32 6.29 8.60
N MET A 34 -0.97 6.35 8.62
CA MET A 34 -0.14 5.73 7.58
C MET A 34 -0.22 4.20 7.61
N VAL A 35 -0.28 3.59 8.79
CA VAL A 35 -0.46 2.13 8.93
C VAL A 35 -1.82 1.70 8.41
N GLU A 36 -2.89 2.41 8.76
CA GLU A 36 -4.24 2.14 8.27
C GLU A 36 -4.35 2.35 6.74
N HIS A 37 -3.74 3.42 6.22
CA HIS A 37 -3.71 3.68 4.78
C HIS A 37 -2.96 2.58 4.01
N MET A 38 -1.85 2.09 4.58
CA MET A 38 -1.10 1.00 4.00
C MET A 38 -1.87 -0.33 4.05
N ALA A 39 -2.66 -0.57 5.11
CA ALA A 39 -3.57 -1.72 5.15
C ALA A 39 -4.59 -1.65 4.01
N ASP A 40 -5.15 -0.47 3.71
CA ASP A 40 -6.06 -0.29 2.57
C ASP A 40 -5.37 -0.56 1.21
N ALA A 41 -4.09 -0.21 1.07
CA ALA A 41 -3.31 -0.54 -0.12
C ALA A 41 -3.16 -2.07 -0.31
N PHE A 42 -2.85 -2.81 0.76
CA PHE A 42 -2.81 -4.27 0.71
C PHE A 42 -4.19 -4.90 0.50
N ARG A 43 -5.26 -4.30 1.06
CA ARG A 43 -6.64 -4.73 0.80
C ARG A 43 -7.01 -4.58 -0.67
N ASN A 44 -6.50 -3.56 -1.36
CA ASN A 44 -6.64 -3.49 -2.81
C ASN A 44 -5.85 -4.60 -3.48
N ALA A 45 -4.55 -4.73 -3.16
CA ALA A 45 -3.66 -5.73 -3.75
C ALA A 45 -4.11 -7.20 -3.53
N ASN A 46 -4.84 -7.48 -2.44
CA ASN A 46 -5.39 -8.81 -2.14
C ASN A 46 -6.86 -8.98 -2.57
N GLY A 47 -7.43 -8.02 -3.30
CA GLY A 47 -8.77 -8.09 -3.88
C GLY A 47 -9.93 -7.85 -2.91
N LYS A 48 -9.69 -7.52 -1.64
CA LYS A 48 -10.75 -7.12 -0.69
C LYS A 48 -11.32 -5.73 -0.97
N ILE A 49 -10.51 -4.83 -1.52
CA ILE A 49 -10.94 -3.54 -2.08
C ILE A 49 -10.81 -3.63 -3.59
N VAL A 50 -11.95 -3.58 -4.28
CA VAL A 50 -12.01 -3.70 -5.74
C VAL A 50 -12.28 -2.33 -6.35
N TYR A 51 -11.36 -1.87 -7.20
CA TYR A 51 -11.60 -0.72 -8.07
C TYR A 51 -11.99 -1.19 -9.47
N THR A 52 -13.05 -0.60 -10.01
CA THR A 52 -13.53 -0.92 -11.36
C THR A 52 -12.95 0.00 -12.43
N GLY A 53 -12.53 1.21 -12.05
CA GLY A 53 -11.93 2.21 -12.93
C GLY A 53 -10.45 2.47 -12.65
N ILE A 54 -9.78 3.07 -13.64
CA ILE A 54 -8.41 3.55 -13.55
C ILE A 54 -8.45 5.07 -13.68
N LEU A 55 -7.84 5.79 -12.73
CA LEU A 55 -7.80 7.25 -12.67
C LEU A 55 -6.67 7.84 -13.51
N THR A 56 -5.58 7.09 -13.66
CA THR A 56 -4.47 7.48 -14.53
C THR A 56 -4.91 7.38 -15.99
N GLN A 57 -4.56 8.38 -16.80
CA GLN A 57 -4.78 8.36 -18.24
C GLN A 57 -4.11 7.13 -18.87
N GLU A 58 -4.80 6.44 -19.77
CA GLU A 58 -4.35 5.17 -20.36
C GLU A 58 -2.93 5.25 -20.94
N GLU A 59 -2.60 6.34 -21.61
CA GLU A 59 -1.29 6.54 -22.25
C GLU A 59 -0.14 6.70 -21.24
N ARG A 60 -0.46 6.94 -19.96
CA ARG A 60 0.52 7.08 -18.87
C ARG A 60 0.73 5.79 -18.09
N ILE A 61 -0.13 4.78 -18.23
CA ILE A 61 -0.06 3.53 -17.46
C ILE A 61 1.30 2.83 -17.61
N PRO A 62 1.86 2.63 -18.83
CA PRO A 62 3.15 1.97 -18.96
C PRO A 62 4.27 2.69 -18.19
N LYS A 63 4.27 4.02 -18.23
CA LYS A 63 5.24 4.84 -17.49
C LYS A 63 5.06 4.77 -15.97
N MET A 64 3.82 4.62 -15.50
CA MET A 64 3.53 4.46 -14.08
C MET A 64 3.95 3.08 -13.57
N GLN A 65 3.77 2.03 -14.39
CA GLN A 65 4.26 0.67 -14.10
C GLN A 65 5.79 0.61 -14.11
N GLU A 66 6.46 1.24 -15.09
CA GLU A 66 7.92 1.40 -15.08
C GLU A 66 8.42 2.14 -13.83
N PHE A 67 7.64 3.09 -13.32
CA PHE A 67 8.01 3.86 -12.14
C PHE A 67 7.98 3.03 -10.86
N ILE A 68 6.91 2.23 -10.62
CA ILE A 68 6.84 1.37 -9.43
C ILE A 68 7.90 0.27 -9.42
N MET A 69 8.34 -0.16 -10.62
CA MET A 69 9.43 -1.11 -10.81
C MET A 69 10.84 -0.49 -10.74
N SER A 70 10.96 0.80 -10.43
CA SER A 70 12.23 1.52 -10.40
C SER A 70 12.60 1.98 -8.99
N ASP A 71 13.89 2.27 -8.77
CA ASP A 71 14.39 2.85 -7.51
C ASP A 71 14.09 4.36 -7.38
N LYS A 72 13.23 4.93 -8.22
CA LYS A 72 12.91 6.36 -8.17
C LYS A 72 12.01 6.65 -6.98
N GLU A 73 12.42 7.62 -6.17
CA GLU A 73 11.61 8.07 -5.04
C GLU A 73 10.30 8.69 -5.50
N PHE A 74 9.24 8.43 -4.74
CA PHE A 74 8.00 9.20 -4.85
C PHE A 74 8.25 10.65 -4.51
N LYS A 75 7.62 11.56 -5.26
CA LYS A 75 7.65 12.98 -4.93
C LYS A 75 6.94 13.21 -3.60
N GLU A 76 7.58 13.94 -2.71
CA GLU A 76 6.97 14.38 -1.46
C GLU A 76 5.64 15.09 -1.72
N ASN A 77 4.67 14.89 -0.83
CA ASN A 77 3.33 15.51 -0.92
C ASN A 77 2.56 15.19 -2.22
N THR A 78 2.85 14.04 -2.85
CA THR A 78 2.01 13.53 -3.94
C THR A 78 0.60 13.28 -3.43
N LYS A 79 -0.39 14.00 -3.97
CA LYS A 79 -1.80 13.85 -3.60
C LYS A 79 -2.35 12.52 -4.12
N ASN A 80 -2.97 11.75 -3.22
CA ASN A 80 -3.79 10.61 -3.60
C ASN A 80 -5.22 11.12 -3.88
N LEU A 81 -5.68 11.01 -5.13
CA LEU A 81 -7.04 11.44 -5.53
C LEU A 81 -8.15 10.63 -4.84
N LEU A 82 -7.77 9.47 -4.30
CA LEU A 82 -8.50 8.57 -3.39
C LEU A 82 -8.93 9.19 -2.06
N LEU A 83 -8.17 10.17 -1.59
CA LEU A 83 -8.20 10.61 -0.21
C LEU A 83 -8.64 12.07 -0.08
N PRO A 84 -9.31 12.42 1.04
CA PRO A 84 -9.58 13.81 1.38
C PRO A 84 -8.28 14.60 1.65
N ASP A 85 -8.38 15.93 1.58
CA ASP A 85 -7.25 16.84 1.87
C ASP A 85 -6.81 16.82 3.35
N GLN A 86 -7.64 16.29 4.26
CA GLN A 86 -7.32 16.12 5.68
C GLN A 86 -7.33 14.63 6.04
N PRO A 87 -6.46 14.16 6.94
CA PRO A 87 -6.49 12.77 7.39
C PRO A 87 -7.87 12.38 7.92
N LEU A 88 -8.30 11.16 7.57
CA LEU A 88 -9.49 10.57 8.18
C LEU A 88 -9.24 10.30 9.66
N PRO A 89 -10.30 10.29 10.50
CA PRO A 89 -10.18 9.80 11.87
C PRO A 89 -9.62 8.38 11.89
N HIS A 90 -8.84 8.05 12.91
CA HIS A 90 -8.34 6.70 13.14
C HIS A 90 -9.50 5.70 13.13
N ARG A 91 -9.36 4.63 12.34
CA ARG A 91 -10.32 3.54 12.27
C ARG A 91 -10.21 2.62 13.49
N HIS A 92 -8.98 2.39 13.96
CA HIS A 92 -8.72 1.59 15.17
C HIS A 92 -8.56 2.46 16.40
N GLY A 93 -8.81 1.86 17.57
CA GLY A 93 -8.67 2.56 18.86
C GLY A 93 -7.22 2.82 19.26
N ASN A 94 -6.25 2.10 18.66
CA ASN A 94 -4.83 2.23 18.93
C ASN A 94 -3.98 1.70 17.75
N LEU A 95 -2.68 2.01 17.79
CA LEU A 95 -1.71 1.63 16.76
C LEU A 95 -1.49 0.11 16.67
N ASP A 96 -1.56 -0.62 17.78
CA ASP A 96 -1.32 -2.07 17.79
C ASP A 96 -2.40 -2.83 16.99
N ASP A 97 -3.66 -2.41 17.12
CA ASP A 97 -4.78 -2.95 16.34
C ASP A 97 -4.63 -2.64 14.85
N ALA A 98 -4.17 -1.43 14.48
CA ALA A 98 -3.88 -1.08 13.10
C ALA A 98 -2.72 -1.90 12.51
N LEU A 99 -1.65 -2.14 13.29
CA LEU A 99 -0.53 -2.98 12.89
C LEU A 99 -0.94 -4.46 12.75
N ALA A 100 -1.89 -4.93 13.56
CA ALA A 100 -2.46 -6.27 13.44
C ALA A 100 -3.28 -6.44 12.16
N GLU A 101 -4.09 -5.43 11.79
CA GLU A 101 -4.79 -5.42 10.49
C GLU A 101 -3.78 -5.44 9.35
N LEU A 102 -2.80 -4.51 9.32
CA LEU A 102 -1.80 -4.46 8.26
C LEU A 102 -1.08 -5.81 8.09
N ASN A 103 -0.66 -6.45 9.19
CA ASN A 103 -0.04 -7.77 9.14
C ASN A 103 -0.97 -8.83 8.53
N THR A 104 -2.26 -8.79 8.86
CA THR A 104 -3.25 -9.71 8.29
C THR A 104 -3.37 -9.49 6.78
N GLU A 105 -3.48 -8.25 6.35
CA GLU A 105 -3.66 -7.91 4.93
C GLU A 105 -2.44 -8.24 4.06
N VAL A 106 -1.22 -8.08 4.61
CA VAL A 106 0.03 -8.54 3.97
C VAL A 106 0.04 -10.06 3.80
N ASN A 107 -0.33 -10.81 4.85
CA ASN A 107 -0.36 -12.27 4.78
C ASN A 107 -1.43 -12.77 3.80
N ASP A 108 -2.58 -12.12 3.75
CA ASP A 108 -3.65 -12.45 2.80
C ASP A 108 -3.23 -12.19 1.36
N PHE A 109 -2.48 -11.11 1.09
CA PHE A 109 -1.86 -10.85 -0.21
C PHE A 109 -0.91 -12.00 -0.61
N LEU A 110 0.03 -12.36 0.26
CA LEU A 110 0.99 -13.43 -0.02
C LEU A 110 0.29 -14.78 -0.26
N GLN A 111 -0.70 -15.13 0.58
CA GLN A 111 -1.48 -16.37 0.40
C GLN A 111 -2.36 -16.36 -0.85
N LEU A 112 -2.83 -15.20 -1.30
CA LEU A 112 -3.58 -15.09 -2.54
C LEU A 112 -2.71 -15.45 -3.73
N PHE A 113 -1.54 -14.86 -3.84
CA PHE A 113 -0.62 -15.09 -4.97
C PHE A 113 0.10 -16.44 -4.90
N ASP A 114 0.36 -16.98 -3.69
CA ASP A 114 0.81 -18.37 -3.55
C ASP A 114 -0.22 -19.37 -4.14
N ARG A 115 -1.52 -19.05 -4.06
CA ARG A 115 -2.61 -19.90 -4.59
C ARG A 115 -2.96 -19.60 -6.05
N GLN A 116 -2.80 -18.34 -6.47
CA GLN A 116 -3.15 -17.87 -7.81
C GLN A 116 -2.01 -16.98 -8.36
N PRO A 117 -0.88 -17.57 -8.79
CA PRO A 117 0.31 -16.80 -9.19
C PRO A 117 0.09 -15.89 -10.41
N GLU A 118 -0.86 -16.25 -11.28
CA GLU A 118 -1.19 -15.50 -12.50
C GLU A 118 -2.35 -14.51 -12.29
N LEU A 119 -2.78 -14.29 -11.04
CA LEU A 119 -3.86 -13.36 -10.76
C LEU A 119 -3.46 -11.93 -11.14
N ILE A 120 -4.42 -11.19 -11.69
CA ILE A 120 -4.25 -9.78 -12.01
C ILE A 120 -5.27 -8.99 -11.19
N ILE A 121 -4.78 -7.99 -10.47
CA ILE A 121 -5.57 -7.11 -9.61
C ILE A 121 -5.47 -5.67 -10.12
N ARG A 122 -6.63 -5.02 -10.26
CA ARG A 122 -6.70 -3.63 -10.68
C ARG A 122 -6.28 -2.69 -9.55
N ASN A 123 -5.24 -1.91 -9.81
CA ASN A 123 -4.89 -0.72 -9.06
C ASN A 123 -5.42 0.55 -9.77
N PRO A 124 -6.06 1.49 -9.07
CA PRO A 124 -6.67 2.66 -9.71
C PRO A 124 -5.65 3.65 -10.28
N PHE A 125 -4.37 3.57 -9.90
CA PHE A 125 -3.31 4.47 -10.36
C PHE A 125 -2.33 3.81 -11.32
N PHE A 126 -1.98 2.56 -11.06
CA PHE A 126 -0.94 1.82 -11.80
C PHE A 126 -1.50 0.86 -12.84
N GLY A 127 -2.83 0.74 -12.94
CA GLY A 127 -3.49 -0.17 -13.88
C GLY A 127 -3.59 -1.59 -13.32
N ASP A 128 -3.65 -2.57 -14.21
CA ASP A 128 -3.80 -3.96 -13.85
C ASP A 128 -2.41 -4.55 -13.55
N LEU A 129 -2.22 -5.06 -12.32
CA LEU A 129 -0.94 -5.53 -11.79
C LEU A 129 -1.02 -7.01 -11.41
N ASP A 130 0.09 -7.74 -11.60
CA ASP A 130 0.30 -9.09 -11.08
C ASP A 130 1.16 -9.06 -9.80
N PHE A 131 1.72 -10.21 -9.40
CA PHE A 131 2.57 -10.33 -8.21
C PHE A 131 3.95 -9.65 -8.33
N GLU A 132 4.49 -9.53 -9.54
CA GLU A 132 5.88 -9.12 -9.78
C GLU A 132 6.05 -7.61 -10.02
N HIS A 133 4.94 -6.88 -10.19
CA HIS A 133 4.93 -5.40 -10.29
C HIS A 133 5.16 -4.72 -8.95
#